data_AF-A0A4R8ZDK2-F1
#
_entry.id   AF-A0A4R8ZDK2-F1
#
_cell.length_a   1.000
_cell.length_b   1.000
_cell.length_c   1.000
_cell.angle_alpha   90.00
_cell.angle_beta   90.00
_cell.angle_gamma   90.00
#
_symmetry.space_group_name_H-M   'P 1'
#
loop_
_entity.id
_entity.type
_entity.pdbx_description
1 polymer ?
#
loop_
_entity_poly.entity_id
_entity_poly.type
_entity_poly.pdbx_seq_one_letter_code
_entity_poly.pdbx_strand_id
1 'polypeptide(L)'
;MRLITAPSCPSSSMRVQAPDRLPLCVGLVQQRWHADEATLQAELAEGIRLAAEASARIVFLPELTLSKHPGNVRAARIFKADAEPLRDGLIRRQPADAHCATGRR
;
A
#
# COMPACT_ATOMS: atom_id res chain seq x y z
N MET A 1 3.05 0.93 -13.94
CA MET A 1 3.55 0.10 -12.82
C MET A 1 4.26 -1.13 -13.34
N ARG A 2 5.28 -1.65 -12.63
CA ARG A 2 5.94 -2.94 -12.94
C ARG A 2 5.57 -3.94 -11.85
N LEU A 3 4.95 -5.05 -12.24
CA LEU A 3 4.64 -6.13 -11.30
C LEU A 3 5.89 -7.00 -11.05
N ILE A 4 6.18 -7.25 -9.77
CA ILE A 4 7.22 -8.16 -9.32
C ILE A 4 6.56 -9.17 -8.37
N THR A 5 6.62 -10.45 -8.71
CA THR A 5 5.98 -11.52 -7.95
C THR A 5 7.03 -12.41 -7.29
N ALA A 6 6.78 -12.81 -6.04
CA ALA A 6 7.51 -13.88 -5.36
C ALA A 6 6.63 -15.14 -5.36
N PRO A 7 6.86 -16.11 -6.28
CA PRO A 7 5.92 -17.22 -6.51
C PRO A 7 5.88 -18.23 -5.35
N SER A 8 6.90 -18.25 -4.49
CA SER A 8 6.98 -19.17 -3.35
C SER A 8 7.67 -18.50 -2.15
N CYS A 9 7.21 -18.81 -0.95
CA CYS A 9 7.88 -18.43 0.28
C CYS A 9 8.97 -19.47 0.63
N PRO A 10 10.24 -19.07 0.79
CA PRO A 10 11.30 -20.00 1.17
C PRO A 10 11.06 -20.56 2.58
N SER A 11 11.49 -21.80 2.82
CA SER A 11 11.46 -22.40 4.15
C SER A 11 12.38 -21.63 5.11
N SER A 12 11.89 -21.31 6.30
CA SER A 12 12.70 -20.69 7.35
C SER A 12 13.62 -21.73 8.00
N SER A 13 14.92 -21.45 8.06
CA SER A 13 15.94 -22.31 8.70
C SER A 13 15.84 -22.36 10.22
N MET A 14 15.08 -21.45 10.84
CA MET A 14 14.84 -21.39 12.29
C MET A 14 13.50 -22.02 12.69
N ARG A 15 12.76 -22.57 11.74
CA ARG A 15 11.44 -23.15 12.00
C ARG A 15 11.58 -24.57 12.56
N VAL A 16 11.12 -24.77 13.79
CA VAL A 16 11.18 -26.08 14.48
C VAL A 16 9.96 -26.96 14.16
N GLN A 17 8.81 -26.37 13.80
CA GLN A 17 7.56 -27.08 13.52
C GLN A 17 6.99 -26.69 12.15
N ALA A 18 6.40 -27.65 11.44
CA ALA A 18 5.74 -27.38 10.16
C ALA A 18 4.61 -26.36 10.33
N PRO A 19 4.40 -25.45 9.35
CA PRO A 19 3.29 -24.50 9.41
C PRO A 19 1.94 -25.22 9.31
N ASP A 20 0.99 -24.81 10.15
CA ASP A 20 -0.40 -25.28 10.18
C ASP A 20 -1.34 -24.43 9.28
N ARG A 21 -0.81 -23.34 8.71
CA ARG A 21 -1.54 -22.38 7.87
C ARG A 21 -0.87 -22.20 6.51
N LEU A 22 -1.68 -21.92 5.50
CA LEU A 22 -1.21 -21.57 4.17
C LEU A 22 -0.47 -20.22 4.17
N PRO A 23 0.53 -20.02 3.30
CA PRO A 23 1.19 -18.73 3.12
C PRO A 23 0.20 -17.61 2.76
N LEU A 24 0.41 -16.42 3.30
CA LEU A 24 -0.34 -15.23 2.97
C LEU A 24 0.36 -14.47 1.84
N CYS A 25 -0.33 -14.24 0.74
CA CYS A 25 0.13 -13.30 -0.29
C CYS A 25 -0.22 -11.86 0.11
N VAL A 26 0.77 -10.98 0.12
CA VAL A 26 0.61 -9.54 0.36
C VAL A 26 1.19 -8.75 -0.80
N GLY A 27 0.60 -7.60 -1.08
CA GLY A 27 1.07 -6.64 -2.07
C GLY A 27 1.77 -5.48 -1.39
N LEU A 28 2.83 -4.98 -2.02
CA LEU A 28 3.48 -3.73 -1.65
C LEU A 28 3.46 -2.83 -2.88
N VAL A 29 2.95 -1.61 -2.72
CA VAL A 29 3.02 -0.59 -3.77
C VAL A 29 4.26 0.26 -3.52
N GLN A 30 5.10 0.40 -4.55
CA GLN A 30 6.19 1.36 -4.57
C GLN A 30 5.94 2.36 -5.70
N GLN A 31 6.00 3.64 -5.38
CA GLN A 31 5.84 4.74 -6.33
C GLN A 31 6.81 5.87 -6.01
N ARG A 32 6.93 6.83 -6.93
CA ARG A 32 7.62 8.10 -6.69
C ARG A 32 6.59 9.17 -6.38
N TRP A 33 6.97 10.20 -5.63
CA TRP A 33 6.07 11.32 -5.37
C TRP A 33 5.62 12.02 -6.67
N HIS A 34 4.31 12.28 -6.76
CA HIS A 34 3.68 13.07 -7.81
C HIS A 34 3.05 14.33 -7.19
N ALA A 35 3.38 15.51 -7.74
CA ALA A 35 2.82 16.78 -7.26
C ALA A 35 1.36 17.00 -7.69
N ASP A 36 0.97 16.40 -8.81
CA ASP A 36 -0.42 16.34 -9.25
C ASP A 36 -1.17 15.21 -8.54
N GLU A 37 -2.22 15.57 -7.82
CA GLU A 37 -2.99 14.63 -7.00
C GLU A 37 -3.68 13.56 -7.85
N ALA A 38 -4.26 13.93 -8.99
CA ALA A 38 -4.94 12.97 -9.86
C ALA A 38 -3.98 11.88 -10.38
N THR A 39 -2.77 12.28 -10.80
CA THR A 39 -1.71 11.36 -11.21
C THR A 39 -1.27 10.45 -10.06
N LEU A 40 -1.09 11.00 -8.86
CA LEU A 40 -0.73 10.24 -7.66
C LEU A 40 -1.77 9.16 -7.34
N GLN A 41 -3.05 9.55 -7.33
CA GLN A 41 -4.17 8.65 -7.03
C GLN A 41 -4.33 7.57 -8.10
N ALA A 42 -4.21 7.92 -9.38
CA ALA A 42 -4.29 6.97 -10.47
C ALA A 42 -3.16 5.92 -10.41
N GLU A 43 -1.93 6.34 -10.10
CA GLU A 43 -0.80 5.42 -9.97
C GLU A 43 -0.96 4.49 -8.75
N LEU A 44 -1.48 4.98 -7.62
CA LEU A 44 -1.81 4.16 -6.45
C LEU A 44 -2.90 3.14 -6.77
N ALA A 45 -3.99 3.57 -7.40
CA ALA A 45 -5.11 2.72 -7.75
C ALA A 45 -4.66 1.58 -8.68
N GLU A 46 -3.82 1.89 -9.68
CA GLU A 46 -3.26 0.88 -10.57
C GLU A 46 -2.36 -0.13 -9.83
N GLY A 47 -1.52 0.35 -8.88
CA GLY A 47 -0.70 -0.53 -8.05
C GLY A 47 -1.53 -1.47 -7.16
N ILE A 48 -2.59 -0.95 -6.54
CA ILE A 48 -3.51 -1.74 -5.70
C ILE A 48 -4.24 -2.78 -6.56
N ARG A 49 -4.74 -2.39 -7.74
CA ARG A 49 -5.42 -3.29 -8.68
C ARG A 49 -4.51 -4.43 -9.11
N LEU A 50 -3.29 -4.13 -9.56
CA LEU A 50 -2.31 -5.15 -9.96
C LEU A 50 -1.94 -6.10 -8.81
N ALA A 51 -1.83 -5.59 -7.58
CA ALA A 51 -1.58 -6.44 -6.41
C ALA A 51 -2.76 -7.36 -6.11
N ALA A 52 -3.99 -6.85 -6.16
CA ALA A 52 -5.19 -7.65 -5.96
C ALA A 52 -5.34 -8.75 -7.03
N GLU A 53 -5.06 -8.44 -8.30
CA GLU A 53 -5.03 -9.41 -9.40
C GLU A 53 -3.93 -10.46 -9.22
N ALA A 54 -2.80 -10.09 -8.59
CA ALA A 54 -1.74 -11.00 -8.18
C ALA A 54 -2.05 -11.80 -6.89
N SER A 55 -3.33 -11.87 -6.49
CA SER A 55 -3.82 -12.60 -5.31
C SER A 55 -3.40 -12.03 -3.94
N ALA A 56 -2.96 -10.77 -3.88
CA ALA A 56 -2.68 -10.12 -2.61
C ALA A 56 -3.96 -10.01 -1.77
N ARG A 57 -3.90 -10.50 -0.53
CA ARG A 57 -5.01 -10.40 0.45
C ARG A 57 -4.99 -9.09 1.22
N ILE A 58 -3.82 -8.46 1.30
CA ILE A 58 -3.57 -7.17 1.95
C ILE A 58 -2.58 -6.42 1.06
N VAL A 59 -2.82 -5.13 0.84
CA VAL A 59 -1.90 -4.25 0.10
C VAL A 59 -1.40 -3.17 1.03
N PHE A 60 -0.07 -3.05 1.15
CA PHE A 60 0.59 -2.01 1.93
C PHE A 60 1.03 -0.87 1.01
N LEU A 61 0.75 0.37 1.42
CA LEU A 61 1.09 1.59 0.69
C LEU A 61 2.30 2.28 1.33
N PRO A 62 3.04 3.11 0.56
CA PRO A 62 4.17 3.87 1.11
C PRO A 62 3.75 4.81 2.25
N GLU A 63 4.67 5.04 3.18
CA GLU A 63 4.51 6.07 4.21
C GLU A 63 4.22 7.45 3.59
N LEU A 64 3.35 8.23 4.25
CA LEU A 64 2.88 9.54 3.75
C LEU A 64 2.34 9.43 2.32
N THR A 65 1.50 8.43 2.07
CA THR A 65 1.03 8.02 0.74
C THR A 65 0.51 9.18 -0.13
N LEU A 66 -0.15 10.16 0.48
CA LEU A 66 -0.75 11.31 -0.21
C LEU A 66 0.00 12.64 -0.01
N SER A 67 1.17 12.62 0.64
CA SER A 67 1.92 13.83 0.98
C SER A 67 3.40 13.69 0.67
N LYS A 68 4.02 14.76 0.15
CA LYS A 68 5.46 14.78 -0.05
C LYS A 68 6.18 14.66 1.29
N HIS A 69 7.22 13.83 1.36
CA HIS A 69 7.98 13.66 2.59
C HIS A 69 8.59 15.01 3.05
N PRO A 70 8.27 15.47 4.28
CA PRO A 70 8.64 16.79 4.76
C PRO A 70 10.15 16.98 4.94
N GLY A 71 10.89 15.89 5.17
CA GLY A 71 12.35 15.90 5.30
C GLY A 71 13.11 16.26 4.02
N ASN A 72 12.43 16.40 2.88
CA ASN A 72 13.04 16.82 1.61
C ASN A 72 13.45 18.31 1.59
N VAL A 73 12.99 19.11 2.56
CA VAL A 73 13.36 20.53 2.72
C VAL A 73 13.60 20.85 4.19
N ARG A 74 14.38 21.90 4.47
CA ARG A 74 14.50 22.40 5.86
C ARG A 74 13.13 22.85 6.35
N ALA A 75 12.79 22.47 7.58
CA ALA A 75 11.52 22.79 8.18
C ALA A 75 11.37 24.31 8.37
N ALA A 76 10.35 24.89 7.73
CA ALA A 76 9.95 26.29 7.93
C ALA A 76 8.66 26.43 8.76
N ARG A 77 7.98 25.32 9.05
CA ARG A 77 6.69 25.27 9.76
C ARG A 77 6.55 23.98 10.59
N ILE A 78 5.51 23.94 11.43
CA ILE A 78 5.11 22.75 12.19
C ILE A 78 4.28 21.83 11.27
N PHE A 79 4.82 20.65 10.93
CA PHE A 79 4.16 19.68 10.04
C PHE A 79 2.87 19.07 10.59
N LYS A 80 2.69 19.07 11.92
CA LYS A 80 1.46 18.58 12.57
C LYS A 80 0.20 19.30 12.08
N ALA A 81 0.33 20.54 11.60
CA ALA A 81 -0.80 21.32 11.09
C ALA A 81 -1.47 20.71 9.86
N ASP A 82 -0.76 19.88 9.11
CA ASP A 82 -1.25 19.26 7.87
C ASP A 82 -1.79 17.84 8.13
N ALA A 83 -1.85 17.42 9.40
CA ALA A 83 -2.40 16.13 9.80
C ALA A 83 -3.93 16.12 9.69
N GLU A 84 -4.48 15.01 9.22
CA GLU A 84 -5.92 14.81 9.08
C GLU A 84 -6.52 13.98 10.22
N PRO A 85 -7.84 14.10 10.48
CA PRO A 85 -8.52 13.27 11.46
C PRO A 85 -8.45 11.78 11.09
N LEU A 86 -8.09 10.91 12.05
CA LEU A 86 -7.93 9.47 11.81
C LEU A 86 -9.17 8.76 11.23
N ARG A 87 -10.36 9.19 11.64
CA ARG A 87 -11.62 8.53 11.26
C ARG A 87 -12.25 9.09 10.00
N ASP A 88 -11.96 10.34 9.66
CA ASP A 88 -12.70 11.09 8.64
C ASP A 88 -11.78 11.81 7.64
N GLY A 89 -10.47 11.58 7.73
CA GLY A 89 -9.46 12.13 6.84
C GLY A 89 -9.54 11.59 5.41
N LEU A 90 -8.91 12.30 4.48
CA LEU A 90 -8.92 12.00 3.06
C LEU A 90 -8.28 10.65 2.76
N ILE A 91 -7.21 10.27 3.48
CA ILE A 91 -6.53 8.98 3.30
C ILE A 91 -7.51 7.81 3.57
N ARG A 92 -8.42 7.98 4.53
CA ARG A 92 -9.45 6.96 4.82
C ARG A 92 -10.61 7.01 3.83
N ARG A 93 -10.95 8.20 3.31
CA ARG A 93 -12.09 8.40 2.40
C ARG A 93 -11.80 8.01 0.95
N GLN A 94 -10.54 7.77 0.59
CA GLN A 94 -10.23 7.25 -0.74
C GLN A 94 -11.05 5.98 -1.00
N PRO A 95 -11.76 5.90 -2.14
CA PRO A 95 -12.71 4.83 -2.36
C PRO A 95 -11.99 3.49 -2.36
N ALA A 96 -12.40 2.64 -1.43
CA ALA A 96 -12.05 1.23 -1.35
C ALA A 96 -12.68 0.41 -2.50
N ASP A 97 -12.84 0.99 -3.69
CA ASP A 97 -13.51 0.37 -4.84
C ASP A 97 -12.73 -0.87 -5.33
N ALA A 98 -11.46 -0.99 -4.98
CA ALA A 98 -10.66 -2.18 -5.21
C ALA A 98 -10.88 -3.32 -4.19
N HIS A 99 -11.51 -3.06 -3.03
CA HIS A 99 -11.59 -4.03 -1.92
C HIS A 99 -12.80 -4.96 -1.99
N CYS A 100 -13.85 -4.62 -2.74
CA CYS A 100 -15.12 -5.36 -2.71
C CYS A 100 -15.27 -6.46 -3.79
N ALA A 101 -14.44 -6.49 -4.84
CA ALA A 101 -14.70 -7.35 -6.00
C ALA A 101 -14.12 -8.78 -5.94
N THR A 102 -13.15 -9.05 -5.07
CA THR A 102 -12.41 -10.35 -5.05
C THR A 102 -12.86 -11.33 -3.95
N GLY A 103 -13.98 -11.06 -3.29
CA GLY A 103 -14.63 -12.01 -2.39
C GLY A 103 -15.52 -13.01 -3.14
N ARG A 104 -14.94 -13.96 -3.88
CA ARG A 104 -15.66 -15.16 -4.31
C ARG A 104 -14.85 -16.44 -4.12
N ARG A 105 -15.40 -17.22 -3.18
CA ARG A 105 -15.45 -18.69 -3.00
C ARG A 105 -14.15 -19.48 -3.08
#